data_AF-A0A2N4X963-F1
#
_entry.id   AF-A0A2N4X963-F1
#
_cell.length_a   1.000
_cell.length_b   1.000
_cell.length_c   1.000
_cell.angle_alpha   90.00
_cell.angle_beta   90.00
_cell.angle_gamma   90.00
#
_symmetry.space_group_name_H-M   'P 1'
#
loop_
_entity.id
_entity.type
_entity.pdbx_description
1 polymer ?
#
loop_
_entity_poly.entity_id
_entity_poly.type
_entity_poly.pdbx_seq_one_letter_code
_entity_poly.pdbx_strand_id
1 'polypeptide(L)' 'MAKPLKFFYKFVQNHETMTFEEYLISKKIDKDKFAQAEPERFREWSVLFSQMHPESFTMHKKFLINPTRRKYHL' A
#
# COMPACT_ATOMS: atom_id res chain seq x y z
N MET A 1 30.86 -4.24 -15.75
CA MET A 1 30.24 -4.85 -14.55
C MET A 1 28.74 -4.94 -14.79
N ALA A 2 28.21 -6.13 -15.12
CA ALA A 2 26.80 -6.33 -15.39
C ALA A 2 26.17 -7.22 -14.30
N LYS A 3 25.50 -6.58 -13.35
CA LYS A 3 24.36 -7.04 -12.53
C LYS A 3 24.05 -5.92 -11.50
N PRO A 4 22.77 -5.60 -11.24
CA PRO A 4 21.78 -6.63 -10.98
C PRO A 4 20.49 -6.46 -11.79
N LEU A 5 20.39 -7.25 -12.86
CA LEU A 5 19.11 -7.72 -13.40
C LEU A 5 18.22 -8.34 -12.30
N LYS A 6 18.80 -8.72 -11.13
CA LYS A 6 18.10 -9.26 -9.95
C LYS A 6 17.09 -8.30 -9.32
N PHE A 7 17.32 -6.98 -9.37
CA PHE A 7 16.36 -6.00 -8.81
C PHE A 7 15.09 -5.93 -9.67
N PHE A 8 15.28 -5.90 -10.99
CA PHE A 8 14.19 -5.96 -11.96
C PHE A 8 13.50 -7.34 -11.92
N TYR A 9 14.26 -8.43 -11.77
CA TYR A 9 13.71 -9.79 -11.70
C TYR A 9 12.84 -10.03 -10.46
N LYS A 10 13.13 -9.38 -9.33
CA LYS A 10 12.32 -9.47 -8.10
C LYS A 10 10.96 -8.77 -8.27
N PHE A 11 10.90 -7.72 -9.08
CA PHE A 11 9.68 -6.98 -9.40
C PHE A 11 8.75 -7.75 -10.37
N VAL A 12 9.32 -8.61 -11.22
CA VAL A 12 8.57 -9.36 -12.27
C VAL A 12 7.99 -10.69 -11.75
N GLN A 13 8.35 -11.17 -10.55
CA GLN A 13 8.02 -12.54 -10.11
C GLN A 13 7.19 -12.69 -8.84
N ASN A 14 6.70 -11.59 -8.25
CA ASN A 14 5.76 -11.69 -7.12
C ASN A 14 4.39 -11.19 -7.57
N HIS A 15 3.56 -12.09 -8.09
CA HIS A 15 2.10 -11.91 -8.06
C HIS A 15 1.64 -12.08 -6.61
N GLU A 16 1.98 -11.14 -5.73
CA GLU A 16 1.38 -11.07 -4.41
C GLU A 16 -0.01 -10.45 -4.55
N THR A 17 -1.02 -11.32 -4.55
CA THR A 17 -2.45 -11.00 -4.51
C THR A 17 -2.85 -10.47 -3.13
N MET A 18 -2.15 -9.46 -2.63
CA MET A 18 -2.51 -8.80 -1.37
C MET A 18 -3.74 -7.93 -1.60
N THR A 19 -4.76 -8.08 -0.78
CA THR A 19 -5.93 -7.19 -0.77
C THR A 19 -5.57 -5.84 -0.13
N PHE A 20 -6.35 -4.80 -0.44
CA PHE A 20 -6.14 -3.48 0.18
C PHE A 20 -6.31 -3.54 1.72
N GLU A 21 -7.18 -4.41 2.23
CA GLU A 21 -7.38 -4.61 3.66
C GLU A 21 -6.15 -5.25 4.33
N GLU A 22 -5.64 -6.34 3.77
CA GLU A 22 -4.38 -6.95 4.23
C GLU A 22 -3.23 -5.94 4.17
N TYR A 23 -3.20 -5.10 3.13
CA TYR A 23 -2.22 -4.04 3.02
C TYR A 23 -2.28 -3.06 4.19
N LEU A 24 -3.47 -2.56 4.54
CA LEU A 24 -3.64 -1.65 5.67
C LEU A 24 -3.20 -2.30 6.99
N ILE A 25 -3.57 -3.57 7.20
CA ILE A 25 -3.13 -4.35 8.38
C ILE A 25 -1.60 -4.45 8.43
N SER A 26 -0.94 -4.74 7.31
CA SER A 26 0.54 -4.80 7.24
C SER A 26 1.21 -3.46 7.56
N LYS A 27 0.50 -2.35 7.35
CA LYS A 27 0.95 -0.99 7.69
C LYS A 27 0.50 -0.55 9.07
N LYS A 28 -0.12 -1.43 9.87
CA LYS A 28 -0.72 -1.14 11.18
C LYS A 28 -1.72 0.02 11.12
N ILE A 29 -2.56 -0.01 10.09
CA ILE A 29 -3.65 0.94 9.86
C ILE A 29 -4.98 0.20 10.06
N ASP A 30 -5.82 0.73 10.94
CA ASP A 30 -7.18 0.27 11.19
C ASP A 30 -8.10 0.69 10.04
N LYS A 31 -8.65 -0.29 9.33
CA LYS A 31 -9.51 -0.09 8.16
C LYS A 31 -10.74 0.74 8.51
N ASP A 32 -11.41 0.40 9.59
CA ASP A 32 -12.71 0.97 9.93
C ASP A 32 -12.55 2.41 10.41
N LYS A 33 -11.53 2.68 11.24
CA LYS A 33 -11.19 4.06 11.64
C LYS A 33 -10.82 4.92 10.43
N PHE A 34 -10.02 4.39 9.50
CA PHE A 34 -9.63 5.14 8.30
C PHE A 34 -10.83 5.39 7.36
N ALA A 35 -11.66 4.38 7.11
CA ALA A 35 -12.83 4.49 6.24
C ALA A 35 -13.89 5.45 6.81
N GLN A 36 -14.11 5.45 8.13
CA GLN A 36 -15.07 6.35 8.78
C GLN A 36 -14.58 7.80 8.83
N ALA A 37 -13.31 8.02 9.17
CA ALA A 37 -12.77 9.37 9.33
C ALA A 37 -12.51 10.06 7.97
N GLU A 38 -12.07 9.31 6.95
CA GLU A 38 -11.66 9.86 5.65
C GLU A 38 -12.15 8.97 4.48
N PRO A 39 -13.48 8.85 4.27
CA PRO A 39 -14.08 7.92 3.30
C PRO A 39 -13.66 8.16 1.85
N GLU A 40 -13.51 9.42 1.44
CA GLU A 40 -13.07 9.74 0.07
C GLU A 40 -11.64 9.27 -0.19
N ARG A 41 -10.72 9.53 0.75
CA ARG A 41 -9.33 9.09 0.64
C ARG A 41 -9.21 7.57 0.71
N PHE A 42 -10.03 6.92 1.55
CA PHE A 42 -10.10 5.46 1.62
C PHE A 42 -10.50 4.86 0.25
N ARG A 43 -11.55 5.40 -0.38
CA ARG A 43 -12.00 4.98 -1.71
C ARG A 43 -10.94 5.23 -2.79
N GLU A 44 -10.33 6.41 -2.82
CA GLU A 44 -9.24 6.73 -3.75
C GLU A 44 -8.10 5.72 -3.61
N TRP A 45 -7.68 5.44 -2.38
CA TRP A 45 -6.58 4.51 -2.12
C TRP A 45 -6.94 3.08 -2.53
N SER A 46 -8.16 2.62 -2.24
CA SER A 46 -8.61 1.29 -2.67
C SER A 46 -8.58 1.14 -4.19
N VAL A 47 -9.00 2.16 -4.93
CA VAL A 47 -8.99 2.16 -6.41
C VAL A 47 -7.57 2.23 -6.96
N LEU A 48 -6.71 3.07 -6.39
CA LEU A 48 -5.31 3.16 -6.80
C LEU A 48 -4.55 1.88 -6.48
N PHE A 49 -4.80 1.29 -5.32
CA PHE A 49 -4.18 0.04 -4.90
C PHE A 49 -4.54 -1.12 -5.84
N SER A 50 -5.78 -1.16 -6.36
CA SER A 50 -6.16 -2.20 -7.34
C SER A 50 -5.49 -2.05 -8.71
N GLN A 51 -4.87 -0.91 -8.99
CA GLN A 51 -4.22 -0.61 -10.28
C GLN A 51 -2.71 -0.84 -10.27
N MET A 52 -2.09 -1.08 -9.11
CA MET A 52 -0.63 -1.21 -9.00
C MET A 52 -0.18 -2.16 -7.89
N HIS A 53 1.08 -2.59 -7.96
CA HIS A 53 1.68 -3.43 -6.93
C HIS A 53 1.73 -2.74 -5.55
N PRO A 54 1.58 -3.46 -4.42
CA PRO A 54 1.61 -2.87 -3.08
C PRO A 54 2.88 -2.07 -2.76
N GLU A 55 4.04 -2.49 -3.29
CA GLU A 55 5.30 -1.75 -3.12
C GLU A 55 5.28 -0.42 -3.89
N SER A 56 4.79 -0.44 -5.13
CA SER A 56 4.62 0.78 -5.94
C SER A 56 3.67 1.75 -5.25
N PHE A 57 2.51 1.25 -4.78
CA PHE A 57 1.57 2.05 -4.00
C PHE A 57 2.23 2.66 -2.75
N THR A 58 2.98 1.83 -2.00
CA THR A 58 3.70 2.28 -0.81
C THR A 58 4.70 3.38 -1.14
N MET A 59 5.44 3.25 -2.25
CA MET A 59 6.39 4.26 -2.70
C MET A 59 5.69 5.58 -3.05
N HIS A 60 4.61 5.52 -3.82
CA HIS A 60 3.84 6.71 -4.24
C HIS A 60 3.15 7.41 -3.07
N LYS A 61 2.63 6.65 -2.09
CA LYS A 61 1.83 7.19 -0.98
C LYS A 61 2.59 7.24 0.35
N LYS A 62 3.91 6.99 0.36
CA LYS A 62 4.76 6.90 1.58
C LYS A 62 4.53 8.06 2.56
N PHE A 63 4.48 9.29 2.04
CA PHE A 63 4.31 10.50 2.85
C PHE A 63 2.92 10.64 3.47
N LEU A 64 1.92 9.95 2.91
CA LEU A 64 0.56 9.92 3.45
C LEU A 64 0.33 8.69 4.34
N ILE A 65 0.94 7.55 4.02
CA ILE A 65 0.83 6.32 4.84
C ILE A 65 1.31 6.56 6.27
N ASN A 66 2.43 7.28 6.44
CA ASN A 66 2.98 7.57 7.76
C ASN A 66 2.03 8.36 8.69
N PRO A 67 1.48 9.52 8.28
CA PRO A 67 0.48 10.21 9.08
C PRO A 67 -0.81 9.40 9.23
N THR A 68 -1.29 8.71 8.19
CA THR A 68 -2.49 7.83 8.28
C THR A 68 -2.32 6.76 9.36
N ARG A 69 -1.15 6.09 9.41
CA ARG A 69 -0.81 5.11 10.46
C ARG A 69 -0.81 5.68 11.87
N ARG A 70 -0.36 6.93 12.05
CA ARG A 70 -0.40 7.59 13.37
C ARG A 70 -1.81 7.96 13.79
N LYS A 71 -2.67 8.35 12.84
CA LYS A 71 -4.07 8.73 13.11
C LYS A 71 -4.96 7.51 13.36
N TYR A 72 -4.79 6.46 12.58
CA TYR A 72 -5.67 5.28 12.58
C TYR A 72 -4.87 4.03 12.87
N HIS A 73 -4.15 4.01 14.00
CA HIS A 73 -3.35 2.85 14.37
C HIS A 73 -4.26 1.65 14.68
N LEU A 74 -3.86 0.48 14.17
CA LEU A 74 -4.44 -0.83 14.50
C LEU A 74 -3.77 -1.41 15.75
#